data_AF-A0A1H9XU87-F1
#
_entry.id   AF-A0A1H9XU87-F1
#
_cell.length_a   1.000
_cell.length_b   1.000
_cell.length_c   1.000
_cell.angle_alpha   90.00
_cell.angle_beta   90.00
_cell.angle_gamma   90.00
#
_symmetry.space_group_name_H-M   'P 1'
#
loop_
_entity.id
_entity.type
_entity.pdbx_description
1 polymer ?
#
loop_
_entity_poly.entity_id
_entity_poly.type
_entity_poly.pdbx_seq_one_letter_code
_entity_poly.pdbx_strand_id
1 'polypeptide(L)'
;MSNRVQPVQPGDPRRVGPYRIVGRLGSGGMGTVYAALTATGERVAVKVVHPAQAADDEFRARFRREVQLSQRVTGPCLVPVRDADTQAATPWLVTPYIPGLTLDEHVRANGPLSGGRLYAMAAGTASALAAVHAQGVIHRDVKPQNVILAPSGPQVLDFGIAHALDGTSVTRTGVMTGTPGWISPEHYRTGAVGSPGDVFAWGALLAYAATGRLPFGGGAADAVAFRVMQAEPDLEGVPTSLRRLVEKALSKDPSDRPSAAELAGECTELLAAQATAALTPGDQQPTLISDLVSAHWDLTPEAEPAWPTPPRHNNRARLYLTVAVAAAVLGSLGGALAAASQSSNSAHGQAPTPSSHTSAAAATAAAQQSTSRVTSPATASPSAPATSQTPQRASIPSPAYTRSDNAQPNVDEWASARLPATSAEKTAAQHLITEAAPILQGQQYMGDTVTVTFNPAAQTMFVTFGPGIYPEGQDYRDDTGFTDIIRGLMFGSCSEAQQNFGNDTAWPYGRAVLVYRESMASPTIVDYREVTHIDSCRV
;
A
#
# COMPACT_ATOMS: atom_id res chain seq x y z
N MET A 1 -5.02 -0.36 5.46
CA MET A 1 -6.10 0.65 5.55
C MET A 1 -6.92 0.32 6.77
N SER A 2 -7.40 1.32 7.52
CA SER A 2 -8.39 1.07 8.58
C SER A 2 -9.77 1.29 7.99
N ASN A 3 -10.79 0.52 8.38
CA ASN A 3 -12.17 0.86 7.99
C ASN A 3 -12.89 1.73 9.04
N ARG A 4 -12.14 2.19 10.06
CA ARG A 4 -12.64 3.13 11.07
C ARG A 4 -12.49 4.57 10.60
N VAL A 5 -13.54 5.36 10.83
CA VAL A 5 -13.54 6.78 10.51
C VAL A 5 -12.61 7.54 11.45
N GLN A 6 -11.51 8.04 10.91
CA GLN A 6 -10.58 8.95 11.57
C GLN A 6 -10.97 10.40 11.32
N PRO A 7 -10.65 11.34 12.23
CA PRO A 7 -10.86 12.76 11.99
C PRO A 7 -10.17 13.24 10.70
N VAL A 8 -10.77 14.24 10.04
CA VAL A 8 -10.14 14.94 8.93
C VAL A 8 -8.85 15.63 9.39
N GLN A 9 -7.83 15.61 8.54
CA GLN A 9 -6.54 16.26 8.77
C GLN A 9 -6.46 17.63 8.08
N PRO A 10 -5.55 18.52 8.51
CA PRO A 10 -5.25 19.75 7.77
C PRO A 10 -4.86 19.44 6.32
N GLY A 11 -5.49 20.12 5.36
CA GLY A 11 -5.30 19.87 3.92
C GLY A 11 -6.31 18.91 3.29
N ASP A 12 -7.17 18.27 4.09
CA ASP A 12 -8.24 17.43 3.54
C ASP A 12 -9.34 18.24 2.84
N PRO A 13 -9.87 17.72 1.72
CA PRO A 13 -11.02 18.33 1.08
C PRO A 13 -12.23 18.25 2.00
N ARG A 14 -12.97 19.36 2.16
CA ARG A 14 -14.27 19.36 2.85
C ARG A 14 -15.35 18.68 2.01
N ARG A 15 -15.18 18.67 0.69
CA ARG A 15 -16.07 18.06 -0.30
C ARG A 15 -15.26 17.52 -1.47
N VAL A 16 -15.73 16.41 -2.04
CA VAL A 16 -15.23 15.83 -3.29
C VAL A 16 -16.44 15.56 -4.15
N GLY A 17 -16.52 16.19 -5.33
CA GLY A 17 -17.75 16.20 -6.13
C GLY A 17 -18.96 16.63 -5.28
N PRO A 18 -20.10 15.92 -5.33
CA PRO A 18 -21.28 16.22 -4.51
C PRO A 18 -21.16 15.75 -3.05
N TYR A 19 -20.11 14.99 -2.70
CA TYR A 19 -19.98 14.28 -1.43
C TYR A 19 -19.32 15.14 -0.36
N ARG A 20 -19.90 15.17 0.85
CA ARG A 20 -19.34 15.90 1.99
C ARG A 20 -18.48 14.98 2.84
N ILE A 21 -17.21 15.32 2.99
CA ILE A 21 -16.26 14.54 3.78
C ILE A 21 -16.55 14.70 5.27
N VAL A 22 -16.56 13.58 6.01
CA VAL A 22 -16.72 13.53 7.47
C VAL A 22 -15.49 12.99 8.19
N GLY A 23 -14.60 12.30 7.48
CA GLY A 23 -13.38 11.74 8.04
C GLY A 23 -12.57 10.98 6.99
N ARG A 24 -11.45 10.41 7.42
CA ARG A 24 -10.61 9.52 6.62
C ARG A 24 -10.87 8.07 7.03
N LEU A 25 -10.92 7.16 6.06
CA LEU A 25 -10.92 5.71 6.30
C LEU A 25 -9.48 5.21 6.21
N GLY A 26 -8.76 5.58 5.14
CA GLY A 26 -7.36 5.22 5.01
C GLY A 26 -6.63 6.01 3.94
N SER A 27 -5.32 5.89 3.92
CA SER A 27 -4.46 6.41 2.84
C SER A 27 -3.51 5.30 2.39
N GLY A 28 -3.23 5.24 1.10
CA GLY A 28 -2.32 4.28 0.49
C GLY A 28 -1.60 4.89 -0.71
N GLY A 29 -0.84 4.05 -1.43
CA GLY A 29 0.02 4.50 -2.53
C GLY A 29 -0.70 5.27 -3.63
N MET A 30 -1.95 4.90 -3.96
CA MET A 30 -2.72 5.52 -5.06
C MET A 30 -3.58 6.71 -4.64
N GLY A 31 -3.85 6.89 -3.35
CA GLY A 31 -4.82 7.88 -2.91
C GLY A 31 -5.27 7.76 -1.46
N THR A 32 -6.21 8.62 -1.10
CA THR A 32 -6.85 8.65 0.22
C THR A 32 -8.33 8.30 0.08
N VAL A 33 -8.81 7.40 0.94
CA VAL A 33 -10.22 7.01 1.05
C VAL A 33 -10.84 7.79 2.20
N TYR A 34 -11.88 8.55 1.89
CA TYR A 34 -12.62 9.37 2.83
C TYR A 34 -13.98 8.76 3.14
N ALA A 35 -14.39 8.86 4.40
CA ALA A 35 -15.78 8.70 4.79
C ALA A 35 -16.54 9.96 4.37
N ALA A 36 -17.64 9.80 3.63
CA ALA A 36 -18.42 10.94 3.14
C ALA A 36 -19.92 10.68 3.13
N LEU A 37 -20.69 11.78 3.07
CA LEU A 37 -22.14 11.74 3.02
C LEU A 37 -22.64 12.30 1.70
N THR A 38 -23.66 11.65 1.13
CA THR A 38 -24.45 12.18 0.02
C THR A 38 -25.29 13.38 0.48
N ALA A 39 -25.92 14.09 -0.47
CA ALA A 39 -26.89 15.14 -0.15
C ALA A 39 -28.11 14.63 0.64
N THR A 40 -28.47 13.35 0.49
CA THR A 40 -29.56 12.68 1.22
C THR A 40 -29.13 12.13 2.58
N GLY A 41 -27.83 12.15 2.89
CA GLY A 41 -27.26 11.66 4.15
C GLY A 41 -26.86 10.18 4.13
N GLU A 42 -26.80 9.55 2.96
CA GLU A 42 -26.29 8.18 2.82
C GLU A 42 -24.76 8.16 3.01
N ARG A 43 -24.25 7.10 3.64
CA ARG A 43 -22.82 6.91 3.90
C ARG A 43 -22.13 6.29 2.69
N VAL A 44 -21.03 6.90 2.26
CA VAL A 44 -20.22 6.43 1.14
C VAL A 44 -18.73 6.52 1.48
N ALA A 45 -17.92 5.72 0.79
CA ALA A 45 -16.48 5.84 0.79
C ALA A 45 -16.05 6.51 -0.53
N VAL A 46 -15.26 7.59 -0.44
CA VAL A 46 -14.77 8.35 -1.60
C VAL A 46 -13.26 8.20 -1.68
N LYS A 47 -12.78 7.51 -2.70
CA LYS A 47 -11.36 7.33 -2.95
C LYS A 47 -10.88 8.40 -3.91
N VAL A 48 -9.96 9.25 -3.44
CA VAL A 48 -9.39 10.37 -4.19
C VAL A 48 -7.95 10.03 -4.53
N VAL A 49 -7.60 10.16 -5.81
CA VAL A 49 -6.24 9.95 -6.30
C VAL A 49 -5.32 11.06 -5.79
N HIS A 50 -4.12 10.69 -5.37
CA HIS A 50 -3.10 11.65 -4.93
C HIS A 50 -2.70 12.61 -6.07
N PRO A 51 -2.42 13.90 -5.79
CA PRO A 51 -2.13 14.89 -6.82
C PRO A 51 -0.98 14.53 -7.78
N ALA A 52 0.05 13.85 -7.28
CA ALA A 52 1.21 13.44 -8.09
C ALA A 52 0.82 12.46 -9.21
N GLN A 53 -0.02 11.48 -8.90
CA GLN A 53 -0.56 10.52 -9.88
C GLN A 53 -1.65 11.15 -10.74
N ALA A 54 -2.43 12.08 -10.18
CA ALA A 54 -3.48 12.79 -10.92
C ALA A 54 -2.94 13.69 -12.06
N ALA A 55 -1.65 14.06 -11.99
CA ALA A 55 -0.94 14.83 -13.01
C ALA A 55 -0.35 13.99 -14.14
N ASP A 56 -0.34 12.66 -14.00
CA ASP A 56 0.14 11.73 -15.03
C ASP A 56 -1.02 11.33 -15.95
N ASP A 57 -0.97 11.75 -17.22
CA ASP A 57 -2.01 11.48 -18.21
C ASP A 57 -2.16 9.98 -18.54
N GLU A 58 -1.08 9.21 -18.47
CA GLU A 58 -1.10 7.76 -18.67
C GLU A 58 -1.80 7.09 -17.48
N PHE A 59 -1.52 7.55 -16.25
CA PHE A 59 -2.26 7.14 -15.06
C PHE A 59 -3.75 7.49 -15.19
N ARG A 60 -4.11 8.72 -15.60
CA ARG A 60 -5.52 9.13 -15.76
C ARG A 60 -6.25 8.27 -16.78
N ALA A 61 -5.63 7.98 -17.92
CA ALA A 61 -6.20 7.12 -18.95
C ALA A 61 -6.49 5.70 -18.42
N ARG A 62 -5.53 5.13 -17.68
CA ARG A 62 -5.68 3.81 -17.05
C ARG A 62 -6.74 3.81 -15.95
N PHE A 63 -6.69 4.77 -15.02
CA PHE A 63 -7.69 4.93 -13.97
C PHE A 63 -9.11 4.98 -14.53
N ARG A 64 -9.30 5.72 -15.64
CA ARG A 64 -10.60 5.78 -16.33
C ARG A 64 -11.04 4.42 -16.86
N ARG A 65 -10.14 3.66 -17.49
CA ARG A 65 -10.43 2.31 -18.00
C ARG A 65 -10.81 1.37 -16.86
N GLU A 66 -10.08 1.39 -15.76
CA GLU A 66 -10.31 0.52 -14.60
C GLU A 66 -11.65 0.85 -13.90
N VAL A 67 -11.98 2.13 -13.74
CA VAL A 67 -13.29 2.57 -13.22
C VAL A 67 -14.43 2.07 -14.12
N GLN A 68 -14.28 2.17 -15.44
CA GLN A 68 -15.29 1.67 -16.39
C GLN A 68 -15.48 0.15 -16.32
N LEU A 69 -14.40 -0.61 -16.10
CA LEU A 69 -14.49 -2.06 -15.90
C LEU A 69 -15.15 -2.39 -14.56
N SER A 70 -14.75 -1.71 -13.49
CA SER A 70 -15.29 -1.91 -12.15
C SER A 70 -16.79 -1.62 -12.05
N GLN A 71 -17.29 -0.63 -12.81
CA GLN A 71 -18.73 -0.33 -12.89
C GLN A 71 -19.56 -1.44 -13.55
N ARG A 72 -18.94 -2.37 -14.29
CA ARG A 72 -19.63 -3.52 -14.92
C ARG A 72 -19.68 -4.75 -14.03
N VAL A 73 -18.84 -4.80 -12.99
CA VAL A 73 -18.73 -5.97 -12.13
C VAL A 73 -19.72 -5.84 -10.98
N THR A 74 -20.64 -6.80 -10.90
CA THR A 74 -21.59 -6.95 -9.80
C THR A 74 -21.68 -8.42 -9.42
N GLY A 75 -21.81 -8.71 -8.14
CA GLY A 75 -21.90 -10.10 -7.67
C GLY A 75 -22.06 -10.18 -6.16
N PRO A 76 -22.27 -11.39 -5.62
CA PRO A 76 -22.32 -11.61 -4.18
C PRO A 76 -20.99 -11.20 -3.54
N CYS A 77 -21.06 -10.65 -2.33
CA CYS A 77 -19.87 -10.24 -1.56
C CYS A 77 -18.98 -9.20 -2.26
N LEU A 78 -19.49 -8.47 -3.26
CA LEU A 78 -18.80 -7.38 -3.95
C LEU A 78 -19.39 -6.03 -3.61
N VAL A 79 -18.52 -5.03 -3.49
CA VAL A 79 -18.92 -3.64 -3.31
C VAL A 79 -18.92 -2.93 -4.67
N PRO A 80 -20.09 -2.60 -5.24
CA PRO A 80 -20.14 -1.97 -6.55
C PRO A 80 -19.66 -0.52 -6.51
N VAL A 81 -19.00 -0.09 -7.59
CA VAL A 81 -18.70 1.33 -7.81
C VAL A 81 -20.01 2.06 -8.14
N ARG A 82 -20.35 3.05 -7.32
CA ARG A 82 -21.60 3.81 -7.42
C ARG A 82 -21.47 5.04 -8.31
N ASP A 83 -20.36 5.75 -8.19
CA ASP A 83 -20.10 7.00 -8.91
C ASP A 83 -18.59 7.20 -9.09
N ALA A 84 -18.19 7.99 -10.08
CA ALA A 84 -16.80 8.37 -10.28
C ALA A 84 -16.69 9.58 -11.21
N ASP A 85 -15.67 10.41 -10.97
CA ASP A 85 -15.23 11.42 -11.92
C ASP A 85 -13.73 11.23 -12.19
N THR A 86 -13.44 10.70 -13.37
CA THR A 86 -12.08 10.41 -13.84
C THR A 86 -11.45 11.60 -14.56
N GLN A 87 -12.21 12.68 -14.76
CA GLN A 87 -11.79 13.90 -15.48
C GLN A 87 -11.55 15.08 -14.56
N ALA A 88 -12.04 15.02 -13.32
CA ALA A 88 -11.73 15.99 -12.29
C ALA A 88 -10.21 16.28 -12.19
N ALA A 89 -9.87 17.47 -11.67
CA ALA A 89 -8.48 17.83 -11.40
C ALA A 89 -7.80 16.80 -10.48
N THR A 90 -8.52 16.32 -9.48
CA THR A 90 -8.17 15.17 -8.64
C THR A 90 -9.19 14.05 -8.91
N PRO A 91 -8.88 13.05 -9.75
CA PRO A 91 -9.80 11.95 -10.04
C PRO A 91 -10.27 11.24 -8.78
N TRP A 92 -11.53 10.81 -8.78
CA TRP A 92 -12.13 10.12 -7.64
C TRP A 92 -13.17 9.08 -8.06
N LEU A 93 -13.42 8.12 -7.17
CA LEU A 93 -14.50 7.14 -7.28
C LEU A 93 -15.19 6.96 -5.93
N VAL A 94 -16.41 6.42 -5.98
CA VAL A 94 -17.29 6.26 -4.83
C VAL A 94 -17.88 4.86 -4.78
N THR A 95 -17.83 4.29 -3.59
CA THR A 95 -18.51 3.05 -3.23
C THR A 95 -19.44 3.27 -2.04
N PRO A 96 -20.43 2.40 -1.82
CA PRO A 96 -21.14 2.36 -0.54
C PRO A 96 -20.16 2.22 0.62
N TYR A 97 -20.40 2.94 1.71
CA TYR A 97 -19.64 2.68 2.94
C TYR A 97 -20.10 1.35 3.51
N ILE A 98 -19.16 0.43 3.71
CA ILE A 98 -19.43 -0.87 4.30
C ILE A 98 -19.01 -0.82 5.77
N PRO A 99 -19.95 -0.99 6.72
CA PRO A 99 -19.61 -1.05 8.13
C PRO A 99 -18.87 -2.36 8.45
N GLY A 100 -17.90 -2.32 9.36
CA GLY A 100 -17.16 -3.51 9.82
C GLY A 100 -15.64 -3.36 9.77
N LEU A 101 -14.92 -4.30 10.39
CA LEU A 101 -13.45 -4.33 10.35
C LEU A 101 -12.97 -5.00 9.07
N THR A 102 -11.80 -4.60 8.58
CA THR A 102 -11.09 -5.44 7.59
C THR A 102 -10.72 -6.79 8.22
N LEU A 103 -10.51 -7.83 7.41
CA LEU A 103 -10.06 -9.14 7.89
C LEU A 103 -8.76 -9.01 8.70
N ASP A 104 -7.82 -8.18 8.25
CA ASP A 104 -6.58 -7.87 8.96
C ASP A 104 -6.85 -7.33 10.37
N GLU A 105 -7.71 -6.32 10.48
CA GLU A 105 -8.09 -5.71 11.76
C GLU A 105 -8.79 -6.70 12.67
N HIS A 106 -9.72 -7.49 12.12
CA HIS A 106 -10.45 -8.49 12.89
C HIS A 106 -9.50 -9.55 13.43
N VAL A 107 -8.64 -10.13 12.60
CA VAL A 107 -7.74 -11.21 13.00
C VAL A 107 -6.75 -10.74 14.06
N ARG A 108 -6.21 -9.52 13.93
CA ARG A 108 -5.32 -8.95 14.96
C ARG A 108 -6.02 -8.64 16.28
N ALA A 109 -7.28 -8.23 16.24
CA ALA A 109 -8.03 -7.82 17.43
C ALA A 109 -8.73 -8.99 18.14
N ASN A 110 -9.26 -9.95 17.38
CA ASN A 110 -10.17 -10.99 17.85
C ASN A 110 -9.67 -12.42 17.58
N GLY A 111 -8.57 -12.57 16.82
CA GLY A 111 -8.05 -13.87 16.41
C GLY A 111 -8.65 -14.40 15.11
N PRO A 112 -8.24 -15.62 14.68
CA PRO A 112 -8.68 -16.21 13.42
C PRO A 112 -10.18 -16.53 13.39
N LEU A 113 -10.73 -16.60 12.17
CA LEU A 113 -12.08 -17.08 11.92
C LEU A 113 -12.14 -18.61 12.05
N SER A 114 -13.26 -19.11 12.56
CA SER A 114 -13.52 -20.54 12.74
C SER A 114 -14.98 -20.90 12.44
N GLY A 115 -15.25 -22.21 12.31
CA GLY A 115 -16.60 -22.72 12.07
C GLY A 115 -17.27 -22.10 10.84
N GLY A 116 -18.60 -21.93 10.90
CA GLY A 116 -19.41 -21.41 9.80
C GLY A 116 -18.93 -20.07 9.23
N ARG A 117 -18.37 -19.18 10.05
CA ARG A 117 -17.82 -17.89 9.60
C ARG A 117 -16.66 -18.07 8.62
N LEU A 118 -15.77 -19.03 8.86
CA LEU A 118 -14.66 -19.32 7.95
C LEU A 118 -15.15 -19.89 6.61
N TYR A 119 -16.14 -20.79 6.63
CA TYR A 119 -16.73 -21.33 5.40
C TYR A 119 -17.51 -20.25 4.62
N ALA A 120 -18.23 -19.38 5.31
CA ALA A 120 -18.91 -18.24 4.69
C ALA A 120 -17.91 -17.24 4.09
N MET A 121 -16.77 -17.01 4.76
CA MET A 121 -15.65 -16.24 4.22
C MET A 121 -15.08 -16.88 2.94
N ALA A 122 -14.86 -18.20 2.95
CA ALA A 122 -14.37 -18.95 1.78
C ALA A 122 -15.33 -18.83 0.59
N ALA A 123 -16.60 -19.18 0.80
CA ALA A 123 -17.63 -19.17 -0.25
C ALA A 123 -17.87 -17.75 -0.79
N GLY A 124 -18.02 -16.76 0.11
CA GLY A 124 -18.27 -15.38 -0.28
C GLY A 124 -17.14 -14.77 -1.11
N THR A 125 -15.89 -14.94 -0.67
CA THR A 125 -14.73 -14.38 -1.39
C THR A 125 -14.41 -15.13 -2.69
N ALA A 126 -14.60 -16.45 -2.75
CA ALA A 126 -14.45 -17.20 -4.00
C ALA A 126 -15.53 -16.78 -5.02
N SER A 127 -16.77 -16.60 -4.58
CA SER A 127 -17.89 -16.15 -5.43
C SER A 127 -17.69 -14.73 -5.95
N ALA A 128 -17.14 -13.85 -5.11
CA ALA A 128 -16.70 -12.52 -5.49
C ALA A 128 -15.67 -12.58 -6.64
N LEU A 129 -14.62 -13.38 -6.50
CA LEU A 129 -13.61 -13.54 -7.56
C LEU A 129 -14.18 -14.17 -8.83
N ALA A 130 -15.08 -15.15 -8.70
CA ALA A 130 -15.76 -15.76 -9.84
C ALA A 130 -16.57 -14.72 -10.64
N ALA A 131 -17.29 -13.83 -9.96
CA ALA A 131 -18.05 -12.75 -10.60
C ALA A 131 -17.15 -11.74 -11.33
N VAL A 132 -15.97 -11.44 -10.77
CA VAL A 132 -14.96 -10.57 -11.40
C VAL A 132 -14.39 -11.22 -12.66
N HIS A 133 -13.95 -12.48 -12.54
CA HIS A 133 -13.33 -13.22 -13.64
C HIS A 133 -14.32 -13.48 -14.78
N ALA A 134 -15.60 -13.66 -14.49
CA ALA A 134 -16.66 -13.79 -15.49
C ALA A 134 -16.82 -12.56 -16.39
N GLN A 135 -16.39 -11.37 -15.93
CA GLN A 135 -16.37 -10.13 -16.73
C GLN A 135 -15.03 -9.91 -17.44
N GLY A 136 -14.11 -10.88 -17.42
CA GLY A 136 -12.77 -10.77 -17.98
C GLY A 136 -11.86 -9.80 -17.22
N VAL A 137 -12.20 -9.51 -15.96
CA VAL A 137 -11.42 -8.64 -15.06
C VAL A 137 -10.61 -9.52 -14.11
N ILE A 138 -9.46 -9.02 -13.66
CA ILE A 138 -8.60 -9.65 -12.66
C ILE A 138 -8.53 -8.70 -11.46
N HIS A 139 -8.63 -9.22 -10.23
CA HIS A 139 -8.62 -8.42 -9.02
C HIS A 139 -7.24 -7.84 -8.70
N ARG A 140 -6.16 -8.62 -8.84
CA ARG A 140 -4.74 -8.22 -8.67
C ARG A 140 -4.29 -7.79 -7.27
N ASP A 141 -5.19 -7.59 -6.31
CA ASP A 141 -4.86 -7.09 -4.96
C ASP A 141 -5.69 -7.79 -3.87
N VAL A 142 -5.84 -9.10 -3.99
CA VAL A 142 -6.54 -9.91 -2.98
C VAL A 142 -5.66 -10.01 -1.73
N LYS A 143 -6.12 -9.42 -0.62
CA LYS A 143 -5.41 -9.41 0.67
C LYS A 143 -6.34 -9.08 1.84
N PRO A 144 -5.95 -9.34 3.10
CA PRO A 144 -6.82 -9.14 4.27
C PRO A 144 -7.34 -7.71 4.44
N GLN A 145 -6.59 -6.69 4.01
CA GLN A 145 -7.02 -5.30 4.12
C GLN A 145 -8.09 -4.90 3.10
N ASN A 146 -8.31 -5.73 2.06
CA ASN A 146 -9.30 -5.50 1.01
C ASN A 146 -10.55 -6.38 1.20
N VAL A 147 -10.71 -7.05 2.34
CA VAL A 147 -11.95 -7.74 2.68
C VAL A 147 -12.50 -7.19 3.99
N ILE A 148 -13.69 -6.58 3.93
CA ILE A 148 -14.41 -6.11 5.11
C ILE A 148 -15.32 -7.21 5.62
N LEU A 149 -15.26 -7.47 6.92
CA LEU A 149 -16.16 -8.35 7.63
C LEU A 149 -17.40 -7.55 8.04
N ALA A 150 -18.33 -7.38 7.10
CA ALA A 150 -19.54 -6.60 7.31
C ALA A 150 -20.61 -7.42 8.04
N PRO A 151 -21.62 -6.81 8.67
CA PRO A 151 -22.72 -7.55 9.28
C PRO A 151 -23.48 -8.48 8.31
N SER A 152 -23.49 -8.14 7.02
CA SER A 152 -24.14 -8.93 5.96
C SER A 152 -23.25 -10.00 5.33
N GLY A 153 -22.04 -10.23 5.85
CA GLY A 153 -21.05 -11.14 5.27
C GLY A 153 -19.75 -10.47 4.85
N PRO A 154 -18.78 -11.24 4.35
CA PRO A 154 -17.54 -10.70 3.80
C PRO A 154 -17.84 -9.86 2.56
N GLN A 155 -17.16 -8.72 2.44
CA GLN A 155 -17.25 -7.79 1.32
C GLN A 155 -15.85 -7.56 0.76
N VAL A 156 -15.62 -8.03 -0.46
CA VAL A 156 -14.39 -7.79 -1.20
C VAL A 156 -14.44 -6.38 -1.79
N LEU A 157 -13.44 -5.58 -1.43
CA LEU A 157 -13.26 -4.23 -1.90
C LEU A 157 -12.45 -4.20 -3.19
N ASP A 158 -12.69 -3.16 -4.00
CA ASP A 158 -11.80 -2.62 -5.03
C ASP A 158 -10.93 -3.67 -5.77
N PHE A 159 -11.38 -4.11 -6.94
CA PHE A 159 -10.54 -4.86 -7.88
C PHE A 159 -9.46 -3.93 -8.44
N GLY A 160 -8.25 -3.97 -7.90
CA GLY A 160 -7.03 -3.74 -8.68
C GLY A 160 -6.86 -2.41 -9.41
N ILE A 161 -7.63 -1.36 -9.08
CA ILE A 161 -7.47 0.01 -9.62
C ILE A 161 -6.03 0.53 -9.35
N ALA A 162 -5.29 -0.14 -8.47
CA ALA A 162 -3.92 0.15 -8.06
C ALA A 162 -2.80 -0.44 -8.96
N HIS A 163 -3.01 -1.56 -9.68
CA HIS A 163 -1.88 -2.30 -10.30
C HIS A 163 -1.72 -2.11 -11.81
N ALA A 164 -2.49 -1.21 -12.44
CA ALA A 164 -2.23 -0.81 -13.82
C ALA A 164 -0.91 0.00 -13.99
N LEU A 165 -0.21 0.28 -12.88
CA LEU A 165 1.14 0.85 -12.89
C LEU A 165 2.19 -0.23 -13.21
N ASP A 166 2.07 -1.45 -12.66
CA ASP A 166 3.17 -2.43 -12.67
C ASP A 166 3.38 -3.16 -14.01
N GLY A 167 2.42 -3.10 -14.95
CA GLY A 167 2.63 -3.63 -16.31
C GLY A 167 3.68 -2.85 -17.13
N THR A 168 4.09 -1.67 -16.65
CA THR A 168 5.09 -0.80 -17.33
C THR A 168 6.12 -0.19 -16.39
N SER A 169 5.92 -0.24 -15.05
CA SER A 169 6.89 0.27 -14.07
C SER A 169 7.87 -0.78 -13.51
N VAL A 170 7.92 -1.99 -14.08
CA VAL A 170 8.95 -3.00 -13.75
C VAL A 170 10.37 -2.56 -14.17
N THR A 171 10.54 -1.48 -14.95
CA THR A 171 11.83 -1.17 -15.61
C THR A 171 12.59 0.07 -15.15
N ARG A 172 12.21 0.76 -14.07
CA ARG A 172 12.95 1.99 -13.67
C ARG A 172 13.46 2.07 -12.22
N THR A 173 12.97 1.25 -11.29
CA THR A 173 13.40 1.33 -9.87
C THR A 173 13.60 -0.01 -9.16
N GLY A 174 13.30 -1.16 -9.78
CA GLY A 174 13.53 -2.49 -9.18
C GLY A 174 12.67 -2.80 -7.95
N VAL A 175 11.66 -1.99 -7.63
CA VAL A 175 10.76 -2.22 -6.51
C VAL A 175 9.42 -2.71 -7.05
N MET A 176 9.13 -4.00 -6.84
CA MET A 176 7.83 -4.58 -7.17
C MET A 176 6.77 -4.05 -6.20
N THR A 177 5.72 -3.40 -6.72
CA THR A 177 4.66 -2.82 -5.90
C THR A 177 3.72 -3.92 -5.43
N GLY A 178 3.86 -4.39 -4.19
CA GLY A 178 2.91 -5.32 -3.58
C GLY A 178 3.42 -5.83 -2.24
N THR A 179 2.52 -6.29 -1.37
CA THR A 179 2.92 -6.89 -0.09
C THR A 179 3.35 -8.35 -0.35
N PRO A 180 4.62 -8.73 -0.11
CA PRO A 180 5.21 -9.92 -0.73
C PRO A 180 4.52 -11.26 -0.52
N GLY A 181 3.80 -11.44 0.59
CA GLY A 181 3.07 -12.68 0.90
C GLY A 181 1.73 -12.86 0.15
N TRP A 182 1.29 -11.88 -0.63
CA TRP A 182 0.02 -11.89 -1.37
C TRP A 182 0.21 -11.94 -2.89
N ILE A 183 1.45 -11.93 -3.35
CA ILE A 183 1.80 -11.95 -4.76
C ILE A 183 2.05 -13.40 -5.19
N SER A 184 1.57 -13.80 -6.37
CA SER A 184 1.75 -15.17 -6.87
C SER A 184 3.16 -15.43 -7.41
N PRO A 185 3.63 -16.70 -7.42
CA PRO A 185 4.97 -17.06 -7.90
C PRO A 185 5.26 -16.60 -9.34
N GLU A 186 4.30 -16.77 -10.24
CA GLU A 186 4.43 -16.39 -11.65
C GLU A 186 4.49 -14.87 -11.84
N HIS A 187 3.86 -14.09 -10.95
CA HIS A 187 3.98 -12.63 -10.98
C HIS A 187 5.41 -12.20 -10.62
N TYR A 188 6.06 -12.85 -9.65
CA TYR A 188 7.49 -12.63 -9.37
C TYR A 188 8.40 -13.02 -10.54
N ARG A 189 8.11 -14.14 -11.21
CA ARG A 189 8.96 -14.67 -12.29
C ARG A 189 8.84 -13.91 -13.60
N THR A 190 7.62 -13.51 -13.97
CA THR A 190 7.31 -13.04 -15.33
C THR A 190 6.72 -11.65 -15.38
N GLY A 191 6.33 -11.07 -14.23
CA GLY A 191 5.54 -9.85 -14.19
C GLY A 191 4.09 -10.01 -14.69
N ALA A 192 3.71 -11.20 -15.18
CA ALA A 192 2.39 -11.45 -15.73
C ALA A 192 1.37 -11.70 -14.60
N VAL A 193 0.24 -11.00 -14.68
CA VAL A 193 -0.87 -11.12 -13.73
C VAL A 193 -2.10 -11.68 -14.44
N GLY A 194 -2.50 -12.90 -14.07
CA GLY A 194 -3.67 -13.60 -14.58
C GLY A 194 -4.68 -13.96 -13.49
N SER A 195 -5.87 -14.43 -13.86
CA SER A 195 -6.88 -14.97 -12.93
C SER A 195 -6.33 -16.01 -11.94
N PRO A 196 -5.40 -16.92 -12.32
CA PRO A 196 -4.78 -17.84 -11.36
C PRO A 196 -3.99 -17.15 -10.23
N GLY A 197 -3.51 -15.91 -10.44
CA GLY A 197 -2.84 -15.12 -9.42
C GLY A 197 -3.79 -14.69 -8.30
N ASP A 198 -5.04 -14.32 -8.63
CA ASP A 198 -6.07 -14.03 -7.63
C ASP A 198 -6.45 -15.28 -6.83
N VAL A 199 -6.46 -16.44 -7.48
CA VAL A 199 -6.72 -17.73 -6.82
C VAL A 199 -5.62 -18.06 -5.80
N PHE A 200 -4.35 -17.85 -6.17
CA PHE A 200 -3.23 -18.00 -5.24
C PHE A 200 -3.38 -17.08 -4.02
N ALA A 201 -3.67 -15.81 -4.27
CA ALA A 201 -3.86 -14.83 -3.22
C ALA A 201 -5.10 -15.15 -2.33
N TRP A 202 -6.16 -15.72 -2.90
CA TRP A 202 -7.30 -16.25 -2.16
C TRP A 202 -6.92 -17.43 -1.25
N GLY A 203 -6.09 -18.36 -1.74
CA GLY A 203 -5.55 -19.45 -0.91
C GLY A 203 -4.78 -18.93 0.30
N ALA A 204 -3.91 -17.94 0.08
CA ALA A 204 -3.15 -17.30 1.15
C ALA A 204 -4.07 -16.54 2.13
N LEU A 205 -5.11 -15.87 1.61
CA LEU A 205 -6.12 -15.14 2.39
C LEU A 205 -6.87 -16.08 3.34
N LEU A 206 -7.26 -17.25 2.84
CA LEU A 206 -8.00 -18.25 3.62
C LEU A 206 -7.12 -18.92 4.67
N ALA A 207 -5.85 -19.24 4.35
CA ALA A 207 -4.89 -19.72 5.33
C ALA A 207 -4.69 -18.70 6.47
N TYR A 208 -4.54 -17.42 6.13
CA TYR A 208 -4.44 -16.35 7.13
C TYR A 208 -5.72 -16.18 7.95
N ALA A 209 -6.90 -16.21 7.31
CA ALA A 209 -8.18 -16.12 8.00
C ALA A 209 -8.38 -17.24 9.03
N ALA A 210 -7.95 -18.46 8.70
CA ALA A 210 -8.10 -19.64 9.55
C ALA A 210 -7.08 -19.73 10.69
N THR A 211 -5.88 -19.17 10.51
CA THR A 211 -4.74 -19.42 11.42
C THR A 211 -4.22 -18.17 12.12
N GLY A 212 -4.50 -16.98 11.56
CA GLY A 212 -3.90 -15.71 11.96
C GLY A 212 -2.41 -15.56 11.59
N ARG A 213 -1.83 -16.51 10.87
CA ARG A 213 -0.42 -16.53 10.47
C ARG A 213 -0.26 -16.35 8.97
N LEU A 214 0.84 -15.73 8.55
CA LEU A 214 1.17 -15.63 7.13
C LEU A 214 1.68 -16.99 6.63
N PRO A 215 1.10 -17.56 5.56
CA PRO A 215 1.45 -18.92 5.11
C PRO A 215 2.90 -19.05 4.64
N PHE A 216 3.54 -17.95 4.23
CA PHE A 216 4.96 -17.91 3.84
C PHE A 216 5.84 -17.16 4.85
N GLY A 217 5.35 -16.97 6.09
CA GLY A 217 6.05 -16.26 7.15
C GLY A 217 6.24 -14.75 6.90
N GLY A 218 6.88 -14.08 7.86
CA GLY A 218 7.26 -12.67 7.78
C GLY A 218 8.75 -12.46 7.50
N GLY A 219 9.19 -11.20 7.47
CA GLY A 219 10.59 -10.82 7.28
C GLY A 219 10.80 -9.88 6.10
N ALA A 220 12.05 -9.80 5.62
CA ALA A 220 12.42 -8.99 4.47
C ALA A 220 11.64 -9.42 3.20
N ALA A 221 11.35 -8.44 2.33
CA ALA A 221 10.43 -8.61 1.23
C ALA A 221 10.87 -9.68 0.20
N ASP A 222 12.17 -9.67 -0.10
CA ASP A 222 12.88 -10.63 -0.93
C ASP A 222 12.87 -12.06 -0.33
N ALA A 223 13.08 -12.18 0.98
CA ALA A 223 13.03 -13.48 1.67
C ALA A 223 11.61 -14.10 1.63
N VAL A 224 10.57 -13.27 1.77
CA VAL A 224 9.17 -13.72 1.61
C VAL A 224 8.89 -14.10 0.16
N ALA A 225 9.35 -13.30 -0.82
CA ALA A 225 9.19 -13.60 -2.25
C ALA A 225 9.87 -14.93 -2.63
N PHE A 226 11.08 -15.18 -2.13
CA PHE A 226 11.78 -16.45 -2.34
C PHE A 226 10.98 -17.63 -1.81
N ARG A 227 10.42 -17.53 -0.59
CA ARG A 227 9.57 -18.59 -0.01
C ARG A 227 8.27 -18.77 -0.79
N VAL A 228 7.64 -17.70 -1.25
CA VAL A 228 6.48 -17.79 -2.15
C VAL A 228 6.83 -18.60 -3.40
N MET A 229 8.01 -18.40 -3.99
CA MET A 229 8.43 -19.08 -5.23
C MET A 229 8.89 -20.52 -5.02
N GLN A 230 9.48 -20.86 -3.88
CA GLN A 230 10.23 -22.12 -3.69
C GLN A 230 9.78 -22.98 -2.51
N ALA A 231 9.15 -22.41 -1.48
CA ALA A 231 8.81 -23.12 -0.25
C ALA A 231 7.32 -23.51 -0.19
N GLU A 232 7.01 -24.55 0.57
CA GLU A 232 5.62 -24.94 0.88
C GLU A 232 4.98 -23.97 1.89
N PRO A 233 3.67 -23.68 1.78
CA PRO A 233 2.96 -22.84 2.74
C PRO A 233 2.74 -23.56 4.08
N ASP A 234 2.86 -22.83 5.19
CA ASP A 234 2.35 -23.28 6.50
C ASP A 234 0.82 -23.21 6.50
N LEU A 235 0.19 -24.38 6.52
CA LEU A 235 -1.26 -24.53 6.58
C LEU A 235 -1.72 -25.16 7.89
N GLU A 236 -0.86 -25.31 8.89
CA GLU A 236 -1.23 -25.92 10.18
C GLU A 236 -2.40 -25.17 10.84
N GLY A 237 -3.47 -25.89 11.22
CA GLY A 237 -4.68 -25.30 11.78
C GLY A 237 -5.78 -24.93 10.76
N VAL A 238 -5.51 -25.00 9.45
CA VAL A 238 -6.58 -24.94 8.43
C VAL A 238 -7.44 -26.22 8.52
N PRO A 239 -8.79 -26.11 8.60
CA PRO A 239 -9.69 -27.26 8.68
C PRO A 239 -9.51 -28.23 7.50
N THR A 240 -9.54 -29.53 7.76
CA THR A 240 -9.28 -30.59 6.76
C THR A 240 -10.13 -30.48 5.51
N SER A 241 -11.40 -30.11 5.65
CA SER A 241 -12.35 -29.88 4.55
C SER A 241 -11.93 -28.75 3.61
N LEU A 242 -11.34 -27.67 4.13
CA LEU A 242 -10.86 -26.53 3.35
C LEU A 242 -9.41 -26.68 2.90
N ARG A 243 -8.60 -27.45 3.63
CA ARG A 243 -7.16 -27.64 3.40
C ARG A 243 -6.86 -28.02 1.95
N ARG A 244 -7.59 -29.00 1.40
CA ARG A 244 -7.38 -29.45 0.01
C ARG A 244 -7.57 -28.32 -1.01
N LEU A 245 -8.56 -27.45 -0.80
CA LEU A 245 -8.83 -26.31 -1.69
C LEU A 245 -7.73 -25.25 -1.57
N VAL A 246 -7.31 -24.96 -0.34
CA VAL A 246 -6.24 -24.00 -0.06
C VAL A 246 -4.90 -24.47 -0.63
N GLU A 247 -4.56 -25.75 -0.48
CA GLU A 247 -3.35 -26.36 -1.05
C GLU A 247 -3.33 -26.23 -2.58
N LYS A 248 -4.41 -26.64 -3.25
CA LYS A 248 -4.52 -26.50 -4.71
C LYS A 248 -4.47 -25.05 -5.18
N ALA A 249 -5.09 -24.12 -4.45
CA ALA A 249 -5.03 -22.70 -4.78
C ALA A 249 -3.60 -22.15 -4.67
N LEU A 250 -2.79 -22.68 -3.74
CA LEU A 250 -1.41 -22.27 -3.48
C LEU A 250 -0.36 -23.01 -4.33
N SER A 251 -0.76 -23.84 -5.29
CA SER A 251 0.14 -24.51 -6.23
C SER A 251 1.09 -23.52 -6.92
N LYS A 252 2.36 -23.89 -7.04
CA LYS A 252 3.39 -23.01 -7.65
C LYS A 252 3.20 -22.85 -9.16
N ASP A 253 2.66 -23.86 -9.81
CA ASP A 253 2.22 -23.79 -11.19
C ASP A 253 0.79 -23.22 -11.25
N PRO A 254 0.56 -22.10 -11.96
CA PRO A 254 -0.79 -21.56 -12.14
C PRO A 254 -1.77 -22.52 -12.84
N SER A 255 -1.32 -23.49 -13.65
CA SER A 255 -2.24 -24.42 -14.33
C SER A 255 -2.83 -25.49 -13.40
N ASP A 256 -2.20 -25.74 -12.25
CA ASP A 256 -2.66 -26.71 -11.26
C ASP A 256 -3.73 -26.13 -10.33
N ARG A 257 -4.00 -24.82 -10.43
CA ARG A 257 -4.95 -24.12 -9.58
C ARG A 257 -6.37 -24.24 -10.16
N PRO A 258 -7.39 -24.46 -9.33
CA PRO A 258 -8.77 -24.38 -9.77
C PRO A 258 -9.12 -22.96 -10.21
N SER A 259 -10.14 -22.82 -11.05
CA SER A 259 -10.75 -21.54 -11.33
C SER A 259 -11.50 -20.99 -10.10
N ALA A 260 -11.70 -19.67 -10.05
CA ALA A 260 -12.50 -19.06 -9.00
C ALA A 260 -13.95 -19.59 -8.97
N ALA A 261 -14.50 -19.96 -10.14
CA ALA A 261 -15.84 -20.54 -10.24
C ALA A 261 -15.92 -21.95 -9.61
N GLU A 262 -14.92 -22.80 -9.84
CA GLU A 262 -14.83 -24.11 -9.19
C GLU A 262 -14.68 -23.96 -7.67
N LEU A 263 -13.81 -23.05 -7.21
CA LEU A 263 -13.68 -22.75 -5.78
C LEU A 263 -14.99 -22.26 -5.16
N ALA A 264 -15.73 -21.39 -5.85
CA ALA A 264 -17.02 -20.88 -5.38
C ALA A 264 -18.04 -22.02 -5.23
N GLY A 265 -18.09 -22.95 -6.19
CA GLY A 265 -18.93 -24.14 -6.13
C GLY A 265 -18.59 -25.03 -4.94
N GLU A 266 -17.33 -25.48 -4.85
CA GLU A 266 -16.89 -26.39 -3.78
C GLU A 266 -17.04 -25.74 -2.39
N CYS A 267 -16.74 -24.45 -2.23
CA CYS A 267 -16.91 -23.75 -0.95
C CYS A 267 -18.40 -23.60 -0.57
N THR A 268 -19.29 -23.40 -1.55
CA THR A 268 -20.73 -23.30 -1.30
C THR A 268 -21.30 -24.64 -0.82
N GLU A 269 -20.87 -25.75 -1.40
CA GLU A 269 -21.24 -27.10 -0.95
C GLU A 269 -20.75 -27.35 0.48
N LEU A 270 -19.49 -27.00 0.79
CA LEU A 270 -18.95 -27.12 2.14
C LEU A 270 -19.73 -26.28 3.15
N LEU A 271 -20.12 -25.06 2.80
CA LEU A 271 -20.94 -24.18 3.65
C LEU A 271 -22.35 -24.76 3.86
N ALA A 272 -22.99 -25.28 2.81
CA ALA A 272 -24.31 -25.92 2.91
C ALA A 272 -24.29 -27.18 3.79
N ALA A 273 -23.19 -27.95 3.75
CA ALA A 273 -23.00 -29.08 4.65
C ALA A 273 -22.91 -28.65 6.12
N GLN A 274 -22.31 -27.49 6.43
CA GLN A 274 -22.35 -26.92 7.78
C GLN A 274 -23.77 -26.51 8.19
N ALA A 275 -24.56 -25.98 7.24
CA ALA A 275 -25.95 -25.58 7.47
C ALA A 275 -26.84 -26.77 7.81
N THR A 276 -26.69 -27.88 7.08
CA THR A 276 -27.47 -29.10 7.28
C THR A 276 -27.12 -29.79 8.60
N ALA A 277 -25.88 -29.68 9.06
CA ALA A 277 -25.51 -30.16 10.39
C ALA A 277 -26.13 -29.31 11.53
N ALA A 278 -26.57 -28.08 11.24
CA ALA A 278 -27.17 -27.15 12.20
C ALA A 278 -28.71 -27.06 12.12
N LEU A 279 -29.34 -27.52 11.04
CA LEU A 279 -30.80 -27.45 10.82
C LEU A 279 -31.42 -28.84 10.62
N THR A 280 -32.59 -29.09 11.25
CA THR A 280 -33.42 -30.29 11.02
C THR A 280 -33.98 -30.28 9.58
N PRO A 281 -34.13 -31.42 8.87
CA PRO A 281 -34.44 -31.41 7.44
C PRO A 281 -35.88 -30.96 7.16
N GLY A 282 -36.05 -29.92 6.33
CA GLY A 282 -37.37 -29.52 5.84
C GLY A 282 -37.42 -28.14 5.23
N ASP A 283 -36.66 -27.86 4.18
CA ASP A 283 -37.06 -26.91 3.12
C ASP A 283 -36.09 -27.00 1.93
N GLN A 284 -36.62 -27.35 0.76
CA GLN A 284 -35.88 -27.38 -0.51
C GLN A 284 -36.22 -26.13 -1.32
N GLN A 285 -35.42 -25.09 -1.16
CA GLN A 285 -35.27 -24.03 -2.15
C GLN A 285 -33.79 -23.83 -2.47
N PRO A 286 -33.43 -23.44 -3.71
CA PRO A 286 -32.05 -23.08 -4.03
C PRO A 286 -31.67 -21.82 -3.25
N THR A 287 -30.88 -22.00 -2.19
CA THR A 287 -30.41 -20.91 -1.34
C THR A 287 -29.35 -20.11 -2.08
N LEU A 288 -29.53 -18.79 -2.22
CA LEU A 288 -28.51 -17.94 -2.81
C LEU A 288 -27.26 -17.96 -1.90
N ILE A 289 -26.07 -17.84 -2.49
CA ILE A 289 -24.81 -17.82 -1.71
C ILE A 289 -24.86 -16.72 -0.64
N SER A 290 -25.44 -15.57 -0.97
CA SER A 290 -25.67 -14.47 -0.01
C SER A 290 -26.50 -14.88 1.20
N ASP A 291 -27.51 -15.74 1.01
CA ASP A 291 -28.39 -16.21 2.06
C ASP A 291 -27.66 -17.24 2.95
N LEU A 292 -26.91 -18.17 2.34
CA LEU A 292 -26.08 -19.14 3.07
C LEU A 292 -25.00 -18.46 3.89
N VAL A 293 -24.31 -17.48 3.30
CA VAL A 293 -23.32 -16.65 4.00
C VAL A 293 -23.99 -15.96 5.17
N SER A 294 -25.09 -15.23 4.95
CA SER A 294 -25.80 -14.51 6.01
C SER A 294 -26.24 -15.43 7.15
N ALA A 295 -26.70 -16.64 6.85
CA ALA A 295 -27.13 -17.62 7.85
C ALA A 295 -26.00 -18.09 8.79
N HIS A 296 -24.74 -18.08 8.34
CA HIS A 296 -23.57 -18.51 9.11
C HIS A 296 -22.69 -17.35 9.56
N TRP A 297 -23.14 -16.12 9.30
CA TRP A 297 -22.41 -14.91 9.56
C TRP A 297 -22.99 -14.16 10.74
N ASP A 298 -22.62 -14.61 11.94
CA ASP A 298 -22.95 -13.90 13.17
C ASP A 298 -21.72 -13.12 13.64
N LEU A 299 -21.44 -11.94 13.08
CA LEU A 299 -20.46 -11.02 13.68
C LEU A 299 -21.21 -9.90 14.38
N THR A 300 -20.95 -9.72 15.67
CA THR A 300 -21.53 -8.61 16.43
C THR A 300 -21.10 -7.30 15.78
N PRO A 301 -22.04 -6.44 15.33
CA PRO A 301 -21.70 -5.15 14.78
C PRO A 301 -20.92 -4.35 15.82
N GLU A 302 -19.70 -3.94 15.49
CA GLU A 302 -18.96 -3.05 16.38
C GLU A 302 -19.70 -1.69 16.44
N ALA A 303 -19.80 -1.12 17.64
CA ALA A 303 -20.52 0.14 17.84
C ALA A 303 -19.83 1.27 17.06
N GLU A 304 -20.39 1.66 15.92
CA GLU A 304 -19.86 2.76 15.14
C GLU A 304 -20.20 4.12 15.77
N PRO A 305 -19.25 5.07 15.81
CA PRO A 305 -19.56 6.43 16.17
C PRO A 305 -20.58 7.02 15.19
N ALA A 306 -21.60 7.73 15.71
CA ALA A 306 -22.57 8.40 14.87
C ALA A 306 -21.87 9.42 13.96
N TRP A 307 -22.05 9.29 12.64
CA TRP A 307 -21.50 10.26 11.71
C TRP A 307 -22.26 11.58 11.88
N PRO A 308 -21.58 12.73 12.01
CA PRO A 308 -22.25 14.02 12.13
C PRO A 308 -23.02 14.31 10.84
N THR A 309 -24.29 13.95 10.80
CA THR A 309 -25.22 14.33 9.74
C THR A 309 -25.56 15.81 9.95
N PRO A 310 -25.61 16.64 8.89
CA PRO A 310 -26.06 18.00 9.08
C PRO A 310 -27.53 17.94 9.50
N PRO A 311 -28.01 18.84 10.38
CA PRO A 311 -29.44 18.96 10.61
C PRO A 311 -30.12 19.16 9.25
N ARG A 312 -31.18 18.38 8.97
CA ARG A 312 -31.99 18.53 7.76
C ARG A 312 -32.38 20.00 7.66
N HIS A 313 -31.83 20.70 6.68
CA HIS A 313 -32.16 22.10 6.48
C HIS A 313 -33.60 22.14 5.93
N ASN A 314 -34.58 22.27 6.82
CA ASN A 314 -35.97 22.46 6.44
C ASN A 314 -36.05 23.80 5.73
N ASN A 315 -35.94 23.80 4.39
CA ASN A 315 -36.14 25.00 3.56
C ASN A 315 -37.51 25.65 3.81
N ARG A 316 -38.47 24.88 4.34
CA ARG A 316 -39.76 25.37 4.85
C ARG A 316 -39.59 26.39 5.99
N ALA A 317 -38.67 26.19 6.93
CA ALA A 317 -38.46 27.13 8.04
C ALA A 317 -37.86 28.47 7.57
N ARG A 318 -36.93 28.44 6.61
CA ARG A 318 -36.44 29.67 5.97
C ARG A 318 -37.52 30.34 5.12
N LEU A 319 -38.34 29.56 4.41
CA LEU A 319 -39.48 30.08 3.66
C LEU A 319 -40.52 30.74 4.58
N TYR A 320 -40.85 30.11 5.71
CA TYR A 320 -41.74 30.70 6.72
C TYR A 320 -41.14 31.94 7.37
N LEU A 321 -39.83 31.97 7.62
CA LEU A 321 -39.15 33.16 8.15
C LEU A 321 -39.14 34.29 7.13
N THR A 322 -38.88 34.02 5.84
CA THR A 322 -38.93 35.04 4.78
C THR A 322 -40.35 35.54 4.55
N VAL A 323 -41.35 34.66 4.61
CA VAL A 323 -42.77 35.04 4.51
C VAL A 323 -43.20 35.85 5.74
N ALA A 324 -42.75 35.48 6.94
CA ALA A 324 -43.05 36.23 8.17
C ALA A 324 -42.39 37.61 8.19
N VAL A 325 -41.15 37.72 7.72
CA VAL A 325 -40.46 39.02 7.58
C VAL A 325 -41.13 39.87 6.51
N ALA A 326 -41.50 39.29 5.36
CA ALA A 326 -42.25 39.99 4.32
C ALA A 326 -43.63 40.47 4.82
N ALA A 327 -44.34 39.64 5.59
CA ALA A 327 -45.61 40.00 6.21
C ALA A 327 -45.45 41.09 7.28
N ALA A 328 -44.37 41.07 8.06
CA ALA A 328 -44.06 42.10 9.05
C ALA A 328 -43.72 43.46 8.40
N VAL A 329 -43.00 43.44 7.27
CA VAL A 329 -42.67 44.65 6.50
C VAL A 329 -43.92 45.22 5.79
N LEU A 330 -44.79 44.36 5.26
CA LEU A 330 -46.08 44.78 4.71
C LEU A 330 -47.03 45.31 5.80
N GLY A 331 -47.02 44.69 6.99
CA GLY A 331 -47.77 45.15 8.15
C GLY A 331 -47.29 46.49 8.70
N SER A 332 -45.97 46.75 8.69
CA SER A 332 -45.41 48.03 9.13
C SER A 332 -45.63 49.15 8.10
N LEU A 333 -45.62 48.86 6.80
CA LEU A 333 -46.06 49.82 5.77
C LEU A 333 -47.55 50.14 5.88
N GLY A 334 -48.41 49.13 6.11
CA GLY A 334 -49.84 49.32 6.33
C GLY A 334 -50.15 50.13 7.60
N GLY A 335 -49.41 49.88 8.68
CA GLY A 335 -49.52 50.63 9.94
C GLY A 335 -49.05 52.08 9.82
N ALA A 336 -47.98 52.34 9.06
CA ALA A 336 -47.47 53.70 8.82
C ALA A 336 -48.44 54.53 7.95
N LEU A 337 -49.08 53.92 6.94
CA LEU A 337 -50.13 54.59 6.16
C LEU A 337 -51.41 54.87 6.97
N ALA A 338 -51.76 53.99 7.91
CA ALA A 338 -52.92 54.19 8.79
C ALA A 338 -52.67 55.24 9.90
N ALA A 339 -51.42 55.41 10.34
CA ALA A 339 -51.03 56.44 11.31
C ALA A 339 -50.89 57.83 10.66
N ALA A 340 -50.45 57.90 9.40
CA ALA A 340 -50.32 59.16 8.66
C ALA A 340 -51.68 59.76 8.25
N SER A 341 -52.76 58.98 8.17
CA SER A 341 -54.10 59.48 7.87
C SER A 341 -54.86 60.02 9.09
N GLN A 342 -54.36 59.82 10.31
CA GLN A 342 -55.00 60.32 11.55
C GLN A 342 -54.34 61.55 12.16
N SER A 343 -53.14 61.95 11.72
CA SER A 343 -52.47 63.15 12.25
C SER A 343 -52.57 64.33 11.30
N SER A 344 -53.80 64.82 11.14
CA SER A 344 -54.09 66.13 10.53
C SER A 344 -54.83 66.99 11.57
N ASN A 345 -54.12 67.48 12.59
CA ASN A 345 -54.44 68.75 13.24
C ASN A 345 -53.44 69.07 14.36
N SER A 346 -52.60 70.08 14.10
CA SER A 346 -52.35 71.24 14.97
C SER A 346 -50.91 71.70 14.80
N ALA A 347 -50.81 72.91 14.26
CA ALA A 347 -49.59 73.64 13.96
C ALA A 347 -49.16 74.56 15.11
N HIS A 348 -47.97 75.16 14.92
CA HIS A 348 -47.27 76.22 15.68
C HIS A 348 -46.35 75.70 16.79
N GLY A 349 -45.02 75.89 16.78
CA GLY A 349 -44.14 76.71 15.94
C GLY A 349 -43.30 77.63 16.82
N GLN A 350 -41.99 77.36 16.96
CA GLN A 350 -40.92 78.37 17.07
C GLN A 350 -39.52 77.72 17.13
N ALA A 351 -38.61 78.30 16.33
CA ALA A 351 -37.17 78.03 16.21
C ALA A 351 -36.38 78.79 17.33
N PRO A 352 -35.02 78.74 17.48
CA PRO A 352 -33.98 78.45 16.47
C PRO A 352 -32.76 77.59 16.91
N THR A 353 -31.89 77.37 15.90
CA THR A 353 -30.56 76.72 15.73
C THR A 353 -29.43 77.13 16.71
N PRO A 354 -28.16 76.64 16.63
CA PRO A 354 -27.50 75.68 15.71
C PRO A 354 -26.57 74.63 16.39
N SER A 355 -26.05 73.65 15.62
CA SER A 355 -24.60 73.38 15.42
C SER A 355 -24.29 71.90 15.16
N SER A 356 -23.55 71.70 14.08
CA SER A 356 -22.85 70.53 13.57
C SER A 356 -21.82 69.93 14.55
N HIS A 357 -21.46 68.66 14.39
CA HIS A 357 -20.10 68.26 13.95
C HIS A 357 -19.99 66.74 13.68
N THR A 358 -19.13 66.46 12.71
CA THR A 358 -18.81 65.21 12.02
C THR A 358 -17.63 64.47 12.71
N SER A 359 -17.53 63.16 12.44
CA SER A 359 -16.27 62.42 12.18
C SER A 359 -15.52 61.66 13.30
N ALA A 360 -15.47 60.34 13.11
CA ALA A 360 -14.31 59.44 13.01
C ALA A 360 -13.13 59.46 14.02
N ALA A 361 -12.79 58.26 14.54
CA ALA A 361 -11.59 57.46 14.18
C ALA A 361 -10.87 56.75 15.37
N ALA A 362 -10.69 55.43 15.18
CA ALA A 362 -9.52 54.57 15.47
C ALA A 362 -8.93 54.35 16.89
N ALA A 363 -8.78 53.05 17.26
CA ALA A 363 -7.57 52.34 17.76
C ALA A 363 -7.99 51.08 18.56
N THR A 364 -7.71 49.82 18.20
CA THR A 364 -6.48 48.96 18.24
C THR A 364 -6.02 48.49 19.64
N ALA A 365 -5.65 47.19 19.70
CA ALA A 365 -4.88 46.40 20.72
C ALA A 365 -5.69 45.75 21.87
N ALA A 366 -5.79 44.41 21.94
CA ALA A 366 -4.82 43.37 22.38
C ALA A 366 -4.61 43.36 23.91
N ALA A 367 -5.24 42.40 24.62
CA ALA A 367 -4.67 41.13 25.12
C ALA A 367 -3.94 41.27 26.47
N GLN A 368 -4.57 40.73 27.53
CA GLN A 368 -4.02 40.62 28.88
C GLN A 368 -3.57 39.18 29.16
N GLN A 369 -2.36 39.05 29.72
CA GLN A 369 -1.90 37.91 30.52
C GLN A 369 -1.60 38.41 31.93
N SER A 370 -1.95 37.59 32.92
CA SER A 370 -1.82 37.88 34.35
C SER A 370 -0.50 37.35 34.93
N THR A 371 0.24 38.26 35.59
CA THR A 371 0.83 38.20 36.97
C THR A 371 1.64 36.96 37.40
N SER A 372 2.71 36.99 38.20
CA SER A 372 3.62 37.96 38.89
C SER A 372 4.62 37.04 39.63
N ARG A 373 5.90 37.34 39.91
CA ARG A 373 6.46 38.24 40.95
C ARG A 373 7.96 37.84 41.09
N VAL A 374 8.94 38.64 40.66
CA VAL A 374 9.80 39.62 41.40
C VAL A 374 10.49 39.10 42.68
N THR A 375 11.83 39.00 42.63
CA THR A 375 12.80 39.76 43.49
C THR A 375 14.24 39.63 42.97
N SER A 376 14.97 40.76 42.95
CA SER A 376 16.43 40.94 42.79
C SER A 376 16.99 41.50 44.14
N PRO A 377 18.28 41.87 44.36
CA PRO A 377 19.41 42.04 43.41
C PRO A 377 20.83 41.64 43.94
N ALA A 378 21.86 41.69 43.07
CA ALA A 378 23.12 42.46 43.27
C ALA A 378 24.30 42.02 42.36
N THR A 379 24.75 42.99 41.56
CA THR A 379 26.01 43.32 40.87
C THR A 379 27.32 42.56 41.17
N ALA A 380 28.05 42.11 40.12
CA ALA A 380 29.49 42.43 39.85
C ALA A 380 30.03 41.80 38.53
N SER A 381 31.01 42.50 37.95
CA SER A 381 31.72 42.41 36.65
C SER A 381 32.54 41.12 36.32
N PRO A 382 33.12 41.01 35.09
CA PRO A 382 33.31 39.75 34.36
C PRO A 382 34.72 39.13 34.45
N SER A 383 34.81 37.81 34.22
CA SER A 383 36.04 37.06 33.92
C SER A 383 35.82 36.12 32.73
N ALA A 384 36.86 35.99 31.91
CA ALA A 384 36.89 35.38 30.58
C ALA A 384 36.92 33.82 30.59
N PRO A 385 37.07 33.16 29.42
CA PRO A 385 36.11 32.21 28.87
C PRO A 385 36.35 30.75 29.31
N ALA A 386 35.27 30.02 29.56
CA ALA A 386 35.29 28.55 29.63
C ALA A 386 34.85 27.98 28.28
N THR A 387 35.79 27.26 27.64
CA THR A 387 35.61 26.37 26.50
C THR A 387 34.32 25.54 26.60
N SER A 388 33.34 25.84 25.74
CA SER A 388 32.24 24.94 25.47
C SER A 388 32.64 24.04 24.31
N GLN A 389 33.13 22.84 24.62
CA GLN A 389 33.26 21.77 23.65
C GLN A 389 31.86 21.33 23.22
N THR A 390 31.55 21.56 21.95
CA THR A 390 30.48 20.85 21.23
C THR A 390 30.75 19.34 21.33
N PRO A 391 29.75 18.46 21.52
CA PRO A 391 29.99 17.03 21.42
C PRO A 391 30.39 16.74 19.97
N GLN A 392 31.68 16.49 19.78
CA GLN A 392 32.24 16.07 18.51
C GLN A 392 31.70 14.66 18.25
N ARG A 393 30.84 14.54 17.23
CA ARG A 393 30.44 13.24 16.67
C ARG A 393 31.73 12.49 16.38
N ALA A 394 31.94 11.34 17.04
CA ALA A 394 33.09 10.49 16.78
C ALA A 394 33.18 10.23 15.28
N SER A 395 34.27 10.68 14.66
CA SER A 395 34.61 10.35 13.28
C SER A 395 34.84 8.84 13.21
N ILE A 396 33.90 8.14 12.59
CA ILE A 396 34.07 6.74 12.20
C ILE A 396 35.31 6.67 11.29
N PRO A 397 36.25 5.73 11.49
CA PRO A 397 37.40 5.59 10.60
C PRO A 397 36.90 5.41 9.16
N SER A 398 37.39 6.23 8.22
CA SER A 398 37.11 6.03 6.81
C SER A 398 37.63 4.64 6.41
N PRO A 399 36.83 3.82 5.71
CA PRO A 399 37.32 2.52 5.24
C PRO A 399 38.54 2.69 4.33
N ALA A 400 39.38 1.65 4.24
CA ALA A 400 40.61 1.67 3.46
C ALA A 400 40.41 1.84 1.94
N TYR A 401 39.17 1.79 1.45
CA TYR A 401 38.82 2.10 0.07
C TYR A 401 38.96 3.61 -0.21
N THR A 402 39.89 3.98 -1.08
CA THR A 402 40.25 5.38 -1.39
C THR A 402 40.11 5.72 -2.88
N ARG A 403 39.74 4.73 -3.69
CA ARG A 403 39.53 4.86 -5.12
C ARG A 403 38.28 5.72 -5.41
N SER A 404 38.42 6.69 -6.32
CA SER A 404 37.39 7.68 -6.68
C SER A 404 37.30 7.95 -8.19
N ASP A 405 38.03 7.19 -9.00
CA ASP A 405 37.89 7.21 -10.45
C ASP A 405 36.65 6.41 -10.85
N ASN A 406 35.69 7.07 -11.52
CA ASN A 406 34.53 6.41 -12.14
C ASN A 406 34.93 5.54 -13.36
N ALA A 407 36.15 5.01 -13.38
CA ALA A 407 36.70 4.27 -14.50
C ALA A 407 36.11 2.85 -14.52
N GLN A 408 35.61 2.43 -15.68
CA GLN A 408 35.11 1.08 -15.85
C GLN A 408 36.24 0.06 -15.59
N PRO A 409 35.94 -1.04 -14.89
CA PRO A 409 36.92 -2.09 -14.67
C PRO A 409 37.23 -2.74 -16.02
N ASN A 410 38.46 -3.21 -16.18
CA ASN A 410 38.92 -3.84 -17.41
C ASN A 410 39.50 -5.24 -17.15
N VAL A 411 39.69 -6.00 -18.23
CA VAL A 411 40.17 -7.38 -18.16
C VAL A 411 41.61 -7.45 -17.61
N ASP A 412 42.44 -6.42 -17.78
CA ASP A 412 43.81 -6.39 -17.24
C ASP A 412 43.82 -6.29 -15.70
N GLU A 413 42.87 -5.53 -15.13
CA GLU A 413 42.65 -5.48 -13.67
C GLU A 413 42.22 -6.84 -13.12
N TRP A 414 41.40 -7.60 -13.85
CA TRP A 414 41.01 -8.97 -13.51
C TRP A 414 42.18 -9.95 -13.65
N ALA A 415 42.95 -9.87 -14.73
CA ALA A 415 44.10 -10.75 -14.98
C ALA A 415 45.21 -10.59 -13.93
N SER A 416 45.28 -9.41 -13.31
CA SER A 416 46.20 -9.10 -12.21
C SER A 416 45.65 -9.46 -10.81
N ALA A 417 44.42 -9.98 -10.72
CA ALA A 417 43.81 -10.39 -9.46
C ALA A 417 44.43 -11.69 -8.94
N ARG A 418 44.52 -11.83 -7.62
CA ARG A 418 45.08 -13.00 -6.94
C ARG A 418 44.03 -13.75 -6.13
N LEU A 419 44.33 -15.01 -5.82
CA LEU A 419 43.53 -15.80 -4.89
C LEU A 419 43.52 -15.17 -3.47
N PRO A 420 42.49 -15.49 -2.65
CA PRO A 420 42.36 -14.98 -1.28
C PRO A 420 43.59 -15.33 -0.42
N ALA A 421 44.24 -14.31 0.15
CA ALA A 421 45.43 -14.45 0.97
C ALA A 421 45.12 -14.21 2.46
N THR A 422 44.36 -13.17 2.80
CA THR A 422 44.03 -12.83 4.18
C THR A 422 42.88 -13.69 4.71
N SER A 423 42.74 -13.79 6.04
CA SER A 423 41.61 -14.50 6.65
C SER A 423 40.26 -13.88 6.27
N ALA A 424 40.17 -12.55 6.20
CA ALA A 424 38.97 -11.85 5.77
C ALA A 424 38.61 -12.16 4.31
N GLU A 425 39.60 -12.11 3.40
CA GLU A 425 39.39 -12.48 1.99
C GLU A 425 38.93 -13.93 1.83
N LYS A 426 39.47 -14.86 2.62
CA LYS A 426 39.09 -16.28 2.59
C LYS A 426 37.66 -16.50 3.07
N THR A 427 37.26 -15.85 4.16
CA THR A 427 35.88 -15.93 4.68
C THR A 427 34.89 -15.36 3.68
N ALA A 428 35.16 -14.17 3.14
CA ALA A 428 34.30 -13.52 2.14
C ALA A 428 34.16 -14.38 0.87
N ALA A 429 35.28 -14.91 0.35
CA ALA A 429 35.26 -15.80 -0.80
C ALA A 429 34.43 -17.06 -0.54
N GLN A 430 34.57 -17.67 0.65
CA GLN A 430 33.83 -18.88 1.00
C GLN A 430 32.32 -18.63 1.11
N HIS A 431 31.90 -17.52 1.72
CA HIS A 431 30.49 -17.13 1.82
C HIS A 431 29.89 -16.92 0.43
N LEU A 432 30.56 -16.14 -0.43
CA LEU A 432 30.10 -15.87 -1.78
C LEU A 432 29.98 -17.14 -2.63
N ILE A 433 30.93 -18.06 -2.53
CA ILE A 433 30.87 -19.35 -3.23
C ILE A 433 29.68 -20.19 -2.71
N THR A 434 29.44 -20.20 -1.40
CA THR A 434 28.32 -20.92 -0.79
C THR A 434 26.97 -20.33 -1.19
N GLU A 435 26.84 -19.00 -1.25
CA GLU A 435 25.62 -18.31 -1.72
C GLU A 435 25.41 -18.45 -3.23
N ALA A 436 26.48 -18.54 -4.01
CA ALA A 436 26.41 -18.72 -5.46
C ALA A 436 25.97 -20.13 -5.88
N ALA A 437 26.22 -21.16 -5.05
CA ALA A 437 25.90 -22.55 -5.36
C ALA A 437 24.42 -22.79 -5.75
N PRO A 438 23.39 -22.36 -4.97
CA PRO A 438 21.99 -22.55 -5.35
C PRO A 438 21.57 -21.73 -6.58
N ILE A 439 22.20 -20.57 -6.83
CA ILE A 439 21.92 -19.72 -8.00
C ILE A 439 22.28 -20.46 -9.30
N LEU A 440 23.30 -21.31 -9.25
CA LEU A 440 23.82 -22.05 -10.41
C LEU A 440 23.30 -23.49 -10.52
N GLN A 441 22.73 -24.07 -9.46
CA GLN A 441 22.23 -25.46 -9.42
C GLN A 441 20.93 -25.71 -10.20
N GLY A 442 20.17 -24.67 -10.55
CA GLY A 442 18.93 -24.79 -11.33
C GLY A 442 19.13 -25.03 -12.83
N GLN A 443 20.38 -25.10 -13.30
CA GLN A 443 20.74 -25.23 -14.71
C GLN A 443 21.69 -26.43 -14.85
N GLN A 444 21.40 -27.32 -15.80
CA GLN A 444 21.95 -28.66 -15.87
C GLN A 444 23.43 -28.73 -16.32
N TYR A 445 24.39 -28.11 -15.64
CA TYR A 445 25.83 -28.31 -15.90
C TYR A 445 26.67 -28.16 -14.62
N MET A 446 27.08 -29.27 -14.04
CA MET A 446 28.03 -29.30 -12.91
C MET A 446 29.48 -29.29 -13.39
N GLY A 447 30.28 -28.39 -12.79
CA GLY A 447 31.75 -28.44 -12.78
C GLY A 447 32.40 -27.13 -12.33
N ASP A 448 32.58 -26.92 -11.02
CA ASP A 448 33.48 -25.93 -10.37
C ASP A 448 33.51 -24.49 -10.93
N THR A 449 32.35 -23.83 -11.01
CA THR A 449 32.17 -22.67 -11.87
C THR A 449 32.09 -21.30 -11.21
N VAL A 450 32.49 -21.12 -9.94
CA VAL A 450 32.62 -19.78 -9.33
C VAL A 450 33.95 -19.63 -8.61
N THR A 451 34.73 -18.63 -9.01
CA THR A 451 35.99 -18.26 -8.36
C THR A 451 35.93 -16.82 -7.89
N VAL A 452 36.33 -16.57 -6.65
CA VAL A 452 36.46 -15.21 -6.10
C VAL A 452 37.94 -14.85 -6.00
N THR A 453 38.34 -13.77 -6.65
CA THR A 453 39.70 -13.23 -6.63
C THR A 453 39.71 -11.76 -6.22
N PHE A 454 40.86 -11.29 -5.75
CA PHE A 454 41.02 -9.95 -5.20
C PHE A 454 42.21 -9.25 -5.87
N ASN A 455 42.01 -8.00 -6.28
CA ASN A 455 43.09 -7.12 -6.73
C ASN A 455 43.25 -5.97 -5.73
N PRO A 456 44.26 -6.03 -4.83
CA PRO A 456 44.49 -4.99 -3.82
C PRO A 456 44.86 -3.64 -4.42
N ALA A 457 45.58 -3.62 -5.54
CA ALA A 457 45.99 -2.38 -6.20
C ALA A 457 44.79 -1.66 -6.83
N ALA A 458 43.86 -2.42 -7.42
CA ALA A 458 42.62 -1.91 -7.99
C ALA A 458 41.50 -1.76 -6.94
N GLN A 459 41.71 -2.19 -5.69
CA GLN A 459 40.72 -2.23 -4.62
C GLN A 459 39.41 -2.93 -5.02
N THR A 460 39.53 -4.01 -5.79
CA THR A 460 38.40 -4.68 -6.46
C THR A 460 38.35 -6.16 -6.11
N MET A 461 37.13 -6.65 -5.85
CA MET A 461 36.78 -8.07 -5.74
C MET A 461 36.14 -8.53 -7.05
N PHE A 462 36.61 -9.65 -7.59
CA PHE A 462 36.10 -10.25 -8.81
C PHE A 462 35.41 -11.58 -8.49
N VAL A 463 34.19 -11.74 -8.97
CA VAL A 463 33.47 -13.02 -8.96
C VAL A 463 33.38 -13.52 -10.39
N THR A 464 34.15 -14.56 -10.69
CA THR A 464 34.26 -15.15 -12.02
C THR A 464 33.40 -16.39 -12.10
N PHE A 465 32.56 -16.51 -13.14
CA PHE A 465 31.72 -17.68 -13.36
C PHE A 465 31.70 -18.20 -14.81
N GLY A 466 31.47 -19.50 -14.98
CA GLY A 466 31.59 -20.21 -16.27
C GLY A 466 32.94 -20.93 -16.48
N PRO A 467 33.16 -21.68 -17.58
CA PRO A 467 32.30 -21.88 -18.75
C PRO A 467 31.29 -23.02 -18.54
N GLY A 468 30.20 -23.03 -19.31
CA GLY A 468 29.21 -24.12 -19.30
C GLY A 468 27.75 -23.69 -19.18
N ILE A 469 27.48 -22.39 -19.04
CA ILE A 469 26.11 -21.86 -19.00
C ILE A 469 25.58 -21.60 -20.42
N TYR A 470 26.40 -21.02 -21.30
CA TYR A 470 26.09 -20.84 -22.73
C TYR A 470 27.28 -21.31 -23.58
N PRO A 471 27.05 -21.91 -24.76
CA PRO A 471 28.11 -22.22 -25.73
C PRO A 471 28.79 -20.95 -26.26
N GLU A 472 30.07 -21.05 -26.59
CA GLU A 472 30.85 -19.96 -27.20
C GLU A 472 30.17 -19.43 -28.47
N GLY A 473 29.98 -18.10 -28.55
CA GLY A 473 29.36 -17.42 -29.69
C GLY A 473 27.82 -17.33 -29.68
N GLN A 474 27.13 -17.83 -28.64
CA GLN A 474 25.72 -17.50 -28.43
C GLN A 474 25.55 -16.12 -27.77
N ASP A 475 24.53 -15.38 -28.20
CA ASP A 475 24.15 -14.14 -27.53
C ASP A 475 23.27 -14.46 -26.32
N TYR A 476 23.87 -14.30 -25.14
CA TYR A 476 23.24 -14.57 -23.86
C TYR A 476 22.93 -13.27 -23.09
N ARG A 477 23.26 -12.10 -23.64
CA ARG A 477 23.09 -10.81 -22.94
C ARG A 477 21.61 -10.47 -22.69
N ASP A 478 20.74 -10.93 -23.58
CA ASP A 478 19.28 -10.78 -23.47
C ASP A 478 18.59 -12.02 -22.89
N ASP A 479 19.35 -13.06 -22.51
CA ASP A 479 18.79 -14.25 -21.90
C ASP A 479 18.39 -13.98 -20.44
N THR A 480 17.14 -14.31 -20.12
CA THR A 480 16.57 -14.06 -18.79
C THR A 480 17.25 -14.87 -17.70
N GLY A 481 17.64 -16.11 -17.98
CA GLY A 481 18.38 -16.96 -17.04
C GLY A 481 19.77 -16.41 -16.76
N PHE A 482 20.48 -15.95 -17.80
CA PHE A 482 21.79 -15.31 -17.63
C PHE A 482 21.71 -14.02 -16.81
N THR A 483 20.69 -13.20 -17.10
CA THR A 483 20.44 -11.95 -16.39
C THR A 483 20.14 -12.20 -14.90
N ASP A 484 19.38 -13.25 -14.58
CA ASP A 484 19.06 -13.60 -13.20
C ASP A 484 20.29 -14.13 -12.43
N ILE A 485 21.18 -14.85 -13.11
CA ILE A 485 22.48 -15.26 -12.55
C ILE A 485 23.34 -14.05 -12.21
N ILE A 486 23.46 -13.08 -13.14
CA ILE A 486 24.20 -11.83 -12.90
C ILE A 486 23.63 -11.07 -11.70
N ARG A 487 22.30 -10.91 -11.64
CA ARG A 487 21.65 -10.19 -10.52
C ARG A 487 21.89 -10.88 -9.19
N GLY A 488 21.73 -12.21 -9.13
CA GLY A 488 21.94 -12.98 -7.91
C GLY A 488 23.37 -12.90 -7.39
N LEU A 489 24.35 -13.09 -8.29
CA LEU A 489 25.77 -13.00 -7.94
C LEU A 489 26.17 -11.58 -7.52
N MET A 490 25.64 -10.55 -8.20
CA MET A 490 25.95 -9.16 -7.86
C MET A 490 25.37 -8.78 -6.50
N PHE A 491 24.15 -9.24 -6.20
CA PHE A 491 23.52 -9.01 -4.90
C PHE A 491 24.33 -9.61 -3.75
N GLY A 492 24.74 -10.88 -3.86
CA GLY A 492 25.60 -11.52 -2.86
C GLY A 492 26.92 -10.77 -2.68
N SER A 493 27.55 -10.37 -3.80
CA SER A 493 28.81 -9.61 -3.81
C SER A 493 28.70 -8.25 -3.09
N CYS A 494 27.62 -7.51 -3.35
CA CYS A 494 27.32 -6.23 -2.70
C CYS A 494 27.05 -6.41 -1.20
N SER A 495 26.26 -7.41 -0.82
CA SER A 495 25.92 -7.73 0.57
C SER A 495 27.17 -8.07 1.38
N GLU A 496 28.03 -8.93 0.84
CA GLU A 496 29.28 -9.33 1.49
C GLU A 496 30.23 -8.15 1.66
N ALA A 497 30.44 -7.34 0.62
CA ALA A 497 31.28 -6.15 0.71
C ALA A 497 30.77 -5.15 1.75
N GLN A 498 29.44 -4.94 1.82
CA GLN A 498 28.83 -4.03 2.79
C GLN A 498 28.97 -4.53 4.24
N GLN A 499 28.79 -5.84 4.47
CA GLN A 499 28.99 -6.44 5.78
C GLN A 499 30.45 -6.30 6.24
N ASN A 500 31.41 -6.53 5.34
CA ASN A 500 32.83 -6.37 5.66
C ASN A 500 33.20 -4.91 5.94
N PHE A 501 32.62 -3.93 5.22
CA PHE A 501 32.81 -2.51 5.56
C PHE A 501 32.27 -2.11 6.94
N GLY A 502 31.17 -2.74 7.39
CA GLY A 502 30.61 -2.49 8.72
C GLY A 502 31.41 -3.15 9.84
N ASN A 503 32.04 -4.30 9.57
CA ASN A 503 32.68 -5.15 10.57
C ASN A 503 34.20 -4.96 10.64
N ASP A 504 34.86 -4.58 9.55
CA ASP A 504 36.31 -4.43 9.45
C ASP A 504 36.68 -3.13 8.73
N THR A 505 37.13 -2.13 9.51
CA THR A 505 37.57 -0.83 8.97
C THR A 505 38.81 -0.93 8.08
N ALA A 506 39.54 -2.06 8.11
CA ALA A 506 40.70 -2.31 7.26
C ALA A 506 40.32 -2.95 5.91
N TRP A 507 39.04 -3.26 5.67
CA TRP A 507 38.59 -3.84 4.40
C TRP A 507 38.82 -2.87 3.22
N PRO A 508 39.67 -3.23 2.23
CA PRO A 508 40.09 -2.29 1.19
C PRO A 508 39.29 -2.43 -0.12
N TYR A 509 38.33 -3.36 -0.22
CA TYR A 509 37.66 -3.71 -1.47
C TYR A 509 36.28 -3.06 -1.59
N GLY A 510 36.21 -1.92 -2.29
CA GLY A 510 34.97 -1.15 -2.51
C GLY A 510 34.35 -1.35 -3.89
N ARG A 511 34.87 -2.27 -4.69
CA ARG A 511 34.31 -2.63 -6.01
C ARG A 511 34.04 -4.12 -6.09
N ALA A 512 32.85 -4.47 -6.57
CA ALA A 512 32.48 -5.83 -6.93
C ALA A 512 32.30 -5.91 -8.45
N VAL A 513 33.00 -6.84 -9.09
CA VAL A 513 32.96 -7.02 -10.55
C VAL A 513 32.61 -8.47 -10.86
N LEU A 514 31.60 -8.65 -11.71
CA LEU A 514 31.24 -9.96 -12.25
C LEU A 514 31.91 -10.19 -13.59
N VAL A 515 32.59 -11.32 -13.69
CA VAL A 515 33.27 -11.76 -14.91
C VAL A 515 32.66 -13.06 -15.37
N TYR A 516 32.12 -13.07 -16.58
CA TYR A 516 31.71 -14.29 -17.24
C TYR A 516 32.85 -14.81 -18.11
N ARG A 517 33.12 -16.12 -18.01
CA ARG A 517 34.14 -16.79 -18.82
C ARG A 517 33.46 -17.66 -19.87
N GLU A 518 33.40 -17.14 -21.10
CA GLU A 518 32.82 -17.83 -22.27
C GLU A 518 33.66 -19.06 -22.67
N SER A 519 34.99 -18.96 -22.58
CA SER A 519 35.94 -20.04 -22.76
C SER A 519 37.19 -19.83 -21.89
N MET A 520 38.07 -20.84 -21.76
CA MET A 520 39.30 -20.73 -20.95
C MET A 520 40.25 -19.59 -21.38
N ALA A 521 40.04 -19.00 -22.57
CA ALA A 521 40.89 -17.95 -23.15
C ALA A 521 40.23 -16.56 -23.25
N SER A 522 38.92 -16.42 -22.99
CA SER A 522 38.15 -15.19 -23.28
C SER A 522 37.21 -14.80 -22.12
N PRO A 523 37.64 -13.90 -21.21
CA PRO A 523 36.80 -13.36 -20.15
C PRO A 523 36.06 -12.07 -20.58
N THR A 524 34.81 -11.92 -20.13
CA THR A 524 33.97 -10.76 -20.39
C THR A 524 33.44 -10.19 -19.07
N ILE A 525 33.63 -8.89 -18.82
CA ILE A 525 32.98 -8.20 -17.69
C ILE A 525 31.51 -8.02 -18.04
N VAL A 526 30.62 -8.47 -17.16
CA VAL A 526 29.17 -8.50 -17.42
C VAL A 526 28.37 -7.58 -16.51
N ASP A 527 28.89 -7.26 -15.32
CA ASP A 527 28.35 -6.23 -14.43
C ASP A 527 29.44 -5.79 -13.44
N TYR A 528 29.35 -4.57 -12.93
CA TYR A 528 30.19 -4.09 -11.84
C TYR A 528 29.46 -3.07 -10.98
N ARG A 529 29.84 -2.97 -9.71
CA ARG A 529 29.27 -2.03 -8.74
C ARG A 529 30.32 -1.47 -7.80
N GLU A 530 30.05 -0.26 -7.34
CA GLU A 530 30.77 0.36 -6.23
C GLU A 530 29.99 0.24 -4.92
N VAL A 531 30.68 -0.19 -3.87
CA VAL A 531 30.17 -0.34 -2.52
C VAL A 531 30.91 0.64 -1.63
N THR A 532 30.16 1.56 -1.03
CA THR A 532 30.71 2.54 -0.09
C THR A 532 30.08 2.38 1.28
N HIS A 533 30.68 2.99 2.30
CA HIS A 533 30.18 2.95 3.68
C HIS A 533 28.84 3.71 3.86
N ILE A 534 28.43 4.54 2.89
CA ILE A 534 27.30 5.46 3.03
C ILE A 534 26.10 5.03 2.15
N ASP A 535 26.35 4.33 1.04
CA ASP A 535 25.32 4.02 0.04
C ASP A 535 25.28 2.53 -0.32
N SER A 536 24.06 2.00 -0.46
CA SER A 536 23.80 0.67 -1.01
C SER A 536 24.25 0.63 -2.49
N CYS A 537 25.16 -0.30 -2.80
CA CYS A 537 25.69 -0.68 -4.12
C CYS A 537 25.27 0.19 -5.33
N ARG A 538 26.17 1.05 -5.83
CA ARG A 538 25.95 1.93 -6.98
C ARG A 538 26.45 1.30 -8.28
N VAL A 539 25.75 1.58 -9.39
CA VAL A 539 26.23 1.27 -10.77
C VAL A 539 27.43 2.15 -11.10
#